data_AF-A0AAW4L1I1-F1
#
_entry.id   AF-A0AAW4L1I1-F1
#
_cell.length_a   1.000
_cell.length_b   1.000
_cell.length_c   1.000
_cell.angle_alpha   90.00
_cell.angle_beta   90.00
_cell.angle_gamma   90.00
#
_symmetry.space_group_name_H-M   'P 1'
#
loop_
_entity.id
_entity.type
_entity.pdbx_description
1 polymer ?
#
loop_
_entity_poly.entity_id
_entity_poly.type
_entity_poly.pdbx_seq_one_letter_code
_entity_poly.pdbx_strand_id
1 'polypeptide(L)'
;MALTADRNTQMKDGELIAVPMATNKKIFAGSMVAANATGFATPGATATTLTYLGRAEEFKDNTGGADGAKTVLVRRKHAFKWKNSAGDAVTQAELGKTCYIVDDETVSKTNAGGNTQSAAGKVVGVDSDGVWVE
;
A
#
# COMPACT_ATOMS: atom_id res chain seq x y z
N MET A 1 -27.47 -1.00 -17.71
CA MET A 1 -27.88 -0.29 -18.93
C MET A 1 -26.65 -0.09 -19.80
N ALA A 2 -26.68 -0.45 -21.08
CA ALA A 2 -25.57 -0.23 -22.01
C ALA A 2 -25.59 1.23 -22.54
N LEU A 3 -24.47 1.71 -23.09
CA LEU A 3 -24.43 3.03 -23.74
C LEU A 3 -25.40 3.06 -24.92
N THR A 4 -26.21 4.12 -25.02
CA THR A 4 -27.11 4.41 -26.15
C THR A 4 -26.63 5.58 -27.01
N ALA A 5 -25.52 6.22 -26.63
CA ALA A 5 -24.85 7.29 -27.36
C ALA A 5 -23.36 7.33 -27.00
N ASP A 6 -22.56 8.01 -27.82
CA ASP A 6 -21.13 8.20 -27.58
C ASP A 6 -20.89 8.91 -26.25
N ARG A 7 -19.92 8.40 -25.47
CA ARG A 7 -19.56 8.95 -24.16
C ARG A 7 -18.10 9.39 -24.18
N ASN A 8 -17.88 10.68 -23.93
CA ASN A 8 -16.53 11.19 -23.70
C ASN A 8 -16.01 10.71 -22.34
N THR A 9 -15.19 9.66 -22.35
CA THR A 9 -14.63 9.05 -21.14
C THR A 9 -13.31 9.72 -20.79
N GLN A 10 -13.26 10.38 -19.64
CA GLN A 10 -12.04 11.03 -19.18
C GLN A 10 -10.99 9.99 -18.77
N MET A 11 -9.72 10.28 -19.10
CA MET A 11 -8.57 9.50 -18.66
C MET A 11 -7.78 10.27 -17.61
N LYS A 12 -7.21 9.56 -16.65
CA LYS A 12 -6.25 10.08 -15.68
C LYS A 12 -5.11 9.08 -15.55
N ASP A 13 -3.89 9.58 -15.43
CA ASP A 13 -2.78 8.72 -15.07
C ASP A 13 -2.99 8.12 -13.68
N GLY A 14 -2.75 6.82 -13.57
CA GLY A 14 -2.96 6.05 -12.34
C GLY A 14 -1.68 5.69 -11.62
N GLU A 15 -0.51 6.10 -12.15
CA GLU A 15 0.78 5.84 -11.55
C GLU A 15 1.01 6.72 -10.32
N LEU A 16 0.76 8.03 -10.44
CA LEU A 16 0.86 8.97 -9.33
C LEU A 16 -0.53 9.52 -8.98
N ILE A 17 -1.03 9.16 -7.80
CA ILE A 17 -2.36 9.59 -7.35
C ILE A 17 -2.29 10.37 -6.03
N ALA A 18 -3.10 11.42 -5.93
CA ALA A 18 -3.33 12.12 -4.67
C ALA A 18 -4.45 11.41 -3.91
N VAL A 19 -4.16 10.95 -2.69
CA VAL A 19 -5.10 10.20 -1.85
C VAL A 19 -5.40 11.01 -0.59
N PRO A 20 -6.68 11.23 -0.24
CA PRO A 20 -7.05 11.90 1.01
C PRO A 20 -6.64 11.03 2.20
N MET A 21 -6.01 11.64 3.20
CA MET A 21 -5.49 10.97 4.38
C MET A 21 -6.56 10.73 5.43
N ALA A 22 -6.41 9.63 6.18
CA ALA A 22 -7.24 9.37 7.35
C ALA A 22 -6.89 10.34 8.49
N THR A 23 -7.83 10.53 9.40
CA THR A 23 -7.67 11.38 10.58
C THR A 23 -6.50 10.94 11.46
N ASN A 24 -5.76 11.91 11.98
CA ASN A 24 -4.66 11.68 12.93
C ASN A 24 -3.56 10.72 12.43
N LYS A 25 -3.33 10.65 11.11
CA LYS A 25 -2.27 9.83 10.52
C LYS A 25 -1.09 10.66 10.07
N LYS A 26 0.11 10.09 10.22
CA LYS A 26 1.33 10.58 9.60
C LYS A 26 1.78 9.56 8.57
N ILE A 27 2.17 10.01 7.38
CA ILE A 27 2.73 9.18 6.33
C ILE A 27 4.10 9.76 5.99
N PHE A 28 5.12 8.91 6.09
CA PHE A 28 6.50 9.31 5.83
C PHE A 28 6.84 9.19 4.35
N ALA A 29 7.71 10.06 3.86
CA ALA A 29 8.21 9.94 2.50
C ALA A 29 8.93 8.58 2.36
N GLY A 30 8.59 7.82 1.31
CA GLY A 30 9.15 6.50 1.10
C GLY A 30 8.43 5.35 1.82
N SER A 31 7.51 5.63 2.75
CA SER A 31 6.78 4.58 3.46
C SER A 31 5.70 3.93 2.59
N MET A 32 5.30 2.73 2.97
CA MET A 32 4.13 2.05 2.42
C MET A 32 2.86 2.79 2.80
N VAL A 33 1.98 2.95 1.82
CA VAL A 33 0.65 3.54 1.99
C VAL A 33 -0.41 2.52 1.65
N ALA A 34 -1.39 2.40 2.53
CA ALA A 34 -2.60 1.63 2.31
C ALA A 34 -3.84 2.52 2.39
N ALA A 35 -4.93 2.11 1.74
CA ALA A 35 -6.26 2.62 2.00
C ALA A 35 -6.88 1.82 3.14
N ASN A 36 -7.49 2.51 4.11
CA ASN A 36 -8.34 1.86 5.11
C ASN A 36 -9.70 1.45 4.52
N ALA A 37 -10.55 0.82 5.33
CA ALA A 37 -11.89 0.38 4.92
C ALA A 37 -12.79 1.49 4.36
N THR A 38 -12.53 2.76 4.72
CA THR A 38 -13.27 3.93 4.25
C THR A 38 -12.61 4.63 3.05
N GLY A 39 -11.50 4.10 2.54
CA GLY A 39 -10.83 4.60 1.34
C GLY A 39 -9.81 5.73 1.57
N PHE A 40 -9.46 6.03 2.83
CA PHE A 40 -8.48 7.06 3.17
C PHE A 40 -7.08 6.48 3.36
N ALA A 41 -6.06 7.26 2.98
CA ALA A 41 -4.66 6.88 3.12
C ALA A 41 -4.25 6.76 4.60
N THR A 42 -3.62 5.64 4.92
CA THR A 42 -3.05 5.29 6.22
C THR A 42 -1.71 4.59 6.02
N PRO A 43 -0.77 4.67 6.97
CA PRO A 43 0.40 3.81 6.98
C PRO A 43 0.01 2.32 6.93
N GLY A 44 0.91 1.51 6.37
CA GLY A 44 0.82 0.05 6.50
C GLY A 44 0.81 -0.36 7.97
N ALA A 45 -0.02 -1.35 8.30
CA ALA A 45 -0.12 -1.91 9.64
C ALA A 45 -0.71 -3.32 9.57
N THR A 46 -0.54 -4.08 10.64
CA THR A 46 -1.23 -5.35 10.83
C THR A 46 -2.73 -5.10 11.02
N ALA A 47 -3.50 -5.33 9.96
CA ALA A 47 -4.95 -5.25 9.91
C ALA A 47 -5.45 -6.05 8.69
N THR A 48 -6.72 -6.43 8.67
CA THR A 48 -7.32 -7.23 7.58
C THR A 48 -8.08 -6.42 6.54
N THR A 49 -8.25 -5.13 6.77
CA THR A 49 -9.10 -4.24 5.96
C THR A 49 -8.31 -3.23 5.15
N LEU A 50 -6.98 -3.29 5.22
CA LEU A 50 -6.11 -2.42 4.44
C LEU A 50 -5.99 -2.90 3.00
N THR A 51 -5.96 -1.96 2.08
CA THR A 51 -5.65 -2.19 0.66
C THR A 51 -4.36 -1.49 0.32
N TYR A 52 -3.33 -2.23 -0.10
CA TYR A 52 -2.07 -1.63 -0.52
C TYR A 52 -2.27 -0.69 -1.71
N LEU A 53 -1.71 0.51 -1.62
CA LEU A 53 -1.72 1.49 -2.70
C LEU A 53 -0.36 1.61 -3.37
N GLY A 54 0.72 1.67 -2.58
CA GLY A 54 2.08 1.87 -3.08
C GLY A 54 2.95 2.64 -2.09
N ARG A 55 3.86 3.48 -2.62
CA ARG A 55 4.83 4.24 -1.83
C ARG A 55 4.48 5.72 -1.78
N ALA A 56 4.62 6.35 -0.62
CA ALA A 56 4.50 7.81 -0.49
C ALA A 56 5.65 8.55 -1.19
N GLU A 57 5.32 9.61 -1.93
CA GLU A 57 6.31 10.51 -2.54
C GLU A 57 6.74 11.65 -1.59
N GLU A 58 5.97 11.91 -0.55
CA GLU A 58 6.16 13.04 0.35
C GLU A 58 5.77 12.70 1.79
N PHE A 59 6.32 13.45 2.75
CA PHE A 59 5.86 13.40 4.14
C PHE A 59 4.59 14.24 4.29
N LYS A 60 3.58 13.67 4.94
CA LYS A 60 2.37 14.39 5.35
C LYS A 60 1.96 14.01 6.77
N ASP A 61 1.58 15.02 7.54
CA ASP A 61 1.08 14.88 8.91
C ASP A 61 -0.35 15.41 8.99
N ASN A 62 -1.34 14.54 9.16
CA ASN A 62 -2.75 14.88 9.37
C ASN A 62 -3.17 14.82 10.85
N THR A 63 -2.22 14.99 11.78
CA THR A 63 -2.52 15.10 13.22
C THR A 63 -3.45 16.27 13.49
N GLY A 64 -4.53 16.01 14.22
CA GLY A 64 -5.60 16.98 14.51
C GLY A 64 -6.55 17.25 13.34
N GLY A 65 -6.30 16.68 12.16
CA GLY A 65 -7.16 16.81 10.98
C GLY A 65 -8.22 15.72 10.91
N ALA A 66 -9.40 16.06 10.38
CA ALA A 66 -10.42 15.08 10.01
C ALA A 66 -9.99 14.25 8.79
N ASP A 67 -10.78 13.22 8.46
CA ASP A 67 -10.60 12.46 7.23
C ASP A 67 -10.64 13.39 6.00
N GLY A 68 -9.63 13.28 5.15
CA GLY A 68 -9.49 14.08 3.93
C GLY A 68 -9.04 15.53 4.14
N ALA A 69 -8.71 15.95 5.36
CA ALA A 69 -8.18 17.31 5.60
C ALA A 69 -6.82 17.56 4.92
N LYS A 70 -6.06 16.50 4.65
CA LYS A 70 -4.83 16.54 3.85
C LYS A 70 -4.84 15.43 2.81
N THR A 71 -4.06 15.64 1.74
CA THR A 71 -3.81 14.66 0.69
C THR A 71 -2.33 14.32 0.66
N VAL A 72 -2.02 13.07 0.32
CA VAL A 72 -0.67 12.57 0.10
C VAL A 72 -0.53 12.03 -1.32
N LEU A 73 0.59 12.31 -1.98
CA LEU A 73 0.93 11.71 -3.27
C LEU A 73 1.48 10.30 -3.09
N VAL A 74 0.86 9.33 -3.77
CA VAL A 74 1.21 7.91 -3.73
C VAL A 74 1.55 7.43 -5.13
N ARG A 75 2.74 6.83 -5.28
CA ARG A 75 3.16 6.17 -6.51
C ARG A 75 2.78 4.69 -6.48
N ARG A 76 2.22 4.21 -7.58
CA ARG A 76 1.66 2.86 -7.76
C ARG A 76 2.18 2.23 -9.04
N LYS A 77 1.91 0.93 -9.24
CA LYS A 77 2.26 0.16 -10.44
C LYS A 77 3.77 0.05 -10.71
N HIS A 78 4.54 0.05 -9.63
CA HIS A 78 5.98 -0.19 -9.63
C HIS A 78 6.32 -1.17 -8.52
N ALA A 79 7.41 -1.89 -8.70
CA ALA A 79 7.99 -2.69 -7.63
C ALA A 79 8.72 -1.78 -6.64
N PHE A 80 8.33 -1.84 -5.37
CA PHE A 80 9.01 -1.15 -4.29
C PHE A 80 9.68 -2.16 -3.36
N LYS A 81 10.87 -1.80 -2.89
CA LYS A 81 11.64 -2.65 -1.99
C LYS A 81 11.24 -2.36 -0.54
N TRP A 82 10.76 -3.40 0.15
CA TRP A 82 10.37 -3.36 1.55
C TRP A 82 11.29 -4.24 2.39
N LYS A 83 11.36 -3.97 3.70
CA LYS A 83 12.06 -4.85 4.64
C LYS A 83 11.37 -6.20 4.71
N ASN A 84 12.18 -7.24 4.93
CA ASN A 84 11.70 -8.58 5.11
C ASN A 84 11.50 -8.87 6.60
N SER A 85 10.35 -9.44 6.97
CA SER A 85 10.09 -9.86 8.34
C SER A 85 11.11 -10.91 8.81
N ALA A 86 11.69 -10.73 9.99
CA ALA A 86 12.62 -11.71 10.57
C ALA A 86 11.91 -12.98 11.06
N GLY A 87 10.66 -12.85 11.55
CA GLY A 87 9.90 -13.97 12.10
C GLY A 87 9.10 -14.76 11.06
N ASP A 88 8.82 -14.14 9.91
CA ASP A 88 8.02 -14.75 8.83
C ASP A 88 8.52 -14.25 7.46
N ALA A 89 9.77 -14.59 7.18
CA ALA A 89 10.50 -14.06 6.04
C ALA A 89 9.91 -14.55 4.70
N VAL A 90 9.77 -13.62 3.77
CA VAL A 90 9.55 -13.90 2.35
C VAL A 90 10.85 -14.48 1.78
N THR A 91 10.77 -15.65 1.16
CA THR A 91 11.93 -16.33 0.57
C THR A 91 11.78 -16.41 -0.95
N GLN A 92 12.80 -16.93 -1.62
CA GLN A 92 12.74 -17.19 -3.07
C GLN A 92 11.53 -18.06 -3.47
N ALA A 93 11.03 -18.91 -2.57
CA ALA A 93 9.85 -19.73 -2.82
C ALA A 93 8.54 -18.92 -2.92
N GLU A 94 8.55 -17.65 -2.49
CA GLU A 94 7.43 -16.73 -2.57
C GLU A 94 7.44 -15.84 -3.81
N LEU A 95 8.43 -15.98 -4.70
CA LEU A 95 8.45 -15.26 -5.97
C LEU A 95 7.15 -15.51 -6.77
N GLY A 96 6.50 -14.43 -7.19
CA GLY A 96 5.20 -14.41 -7.88
C GLY A 96 3.98 -14.61 -6.97
N LYS A 97 4.19 -14.90 -5.67
CA LYS A 97 3.13 -15.08 -4.67
C LYS A 97 2.83 -13.79 -3.92
N THR A 98 1.69 -13.78 -3.25
CA THR A 98 1.27 -12.65 -2.42
C THR A 98 2.06 -12.63 -1.11
N CYS A 99 2.55 -11.46 -0.72
CA CYS A 99 3.07 -11.18 0.62
C CYS A 99 2.12 -10.25 1.39
N TYR A 100 2.37 -10.07 2.69
CA TYR A 100 1.44 -9.39 3.60
C TYR A 100 2.09 -8.22 4.32
N ILE A 101 1.27 -7.24 4.69
CA ILE A 101 1.69 -6.00 5.36
C ILE A 101 1.90 -6.30 6.84
N VAL A 102 3.12 -6.03 7.33
CA VAL A 102 3.42 -6.06 8.77
C VAL A 102 3.25 -4.66 9.36
N ASP A 103 3.93 -3.69 8.74
CA ASP A 103 3.95 -2.27 9.08
C ASP A 103 4.22 -1.43 7.81
N ASP A 104 4.55 -0.15 7.96
CA ASP A 104 4.76 0.77 6.84
C ASP A 104 6.13 0.66 6.14
N GLU A 105 6.99 -0.27 6.57
CA GLU A 105 8.25 -0.59 5.89
C GLU A 105 8.54 -2.10 5.71
N THR A 106 7.75 -2.98 6.33
CA THR A 106 8.03 -4.43 6.43
C THR A 106 6.92 -5.30 5.85
N VAL A 107 7.31 -6.36 5.14
CA VAL A 107 6.40 -7.40 4.62
C VAL A 107 6.71 -8.80 5.17
N SER A 108 5.70 -9.66 5.21
CA SER A 108 5.79 -11.05 5.65
C SER A 108 5.29 -12.03 4.59
N LYS A 109 5.71 -13.29 4.73
CA LYS A 109 5.30 -14.41 3.86
C LYS A 109 3.86 -14.85 4.08
N THR A 110 3.43 -14.94 5.34
CA THR A 110 2.08 -15.32 5.72
C THR A 110 1.35 -14.14 6.33
N ASN A 111 0.03 -14.27 6.46
CA ASN A 111 -0.81 -13.28 7.14
C ASN A 111 -0.90 -13.54 8.66
N ALA A 112 0.24 -13.85 9.27
CA ALA A 112 0.42 -14.18 10.69
C ALA A 112 -0.64 -15.16 11.23
N GLY A 113 -0.69 -16.36 10.65
CA GLY A 113 -1.53 -17.46 11.13
C GLY A 113 -2.94 -17.52 10.56
N GLY A 114 -3.23 -16.79 9.48
CA GLY A 114 -4.35 -17.11 8.61
C GLY A 114 -5.32 -15.97 8.34
N ASN A 115 -5.33 -14.86 9.10
CA ASN A 115 -6.34 -13.79 8.93
C ASN A 115 -6.08 -12.50 9.75
N THR A 116 -4.84 -12.02 9.89
CA THR A 116 -4.59 -10.77 10.67
C THR A 116 -3.97 -9.64 9.86
N GLN A 117 -3.34 -9.97 8.72
CA GLN A 117 -2.64 -9.02 7.87
C GLN A 117 -3.23 -8.94 6.46
N SER A 118 -3.27 -7.73 5.93
CA SER A 118 -3.68 -7.42 4.57
C SER A 118 -2.60 -7.79 3.57
N ALA A 119 -3.02 -8.12 2.36
CA ALA A 119 -2.09 -8.33 1.25
C ALA A 119 -1.35 -7.03 0.89
N ALA A 120 -0.03 -7.11 0.78
CA ALA A 120 0.82 -6.00 0.33
C ALA A 120 0.93 -5.98 -1.21
N GLY A 121 0.97 -7.14 -1.86
CA GLY A 121 1.17 -7.23 -3.30
C GLY A 121 1.85 -8.53 -3.67
N LYS A 122 2.38 -8.59 -4.90
CA LYS A 122 3.12 -9.76 -5.40
C LYS A 122 4.62 -9.56 -5.27
N VAL A 123 5.31 -10.60 -4.82
CA VAL A 123 6.77 -10.60 -4.74
C VAL A 123 7.36 -10.75 -6.15
N VAL A 124 8.18 -9.80 -6.57
CA VAL A 124 8.84 -9.82 -7.89
C VAL A 124 10.36 -10.00 -7.79
N GLY A 125 10.93 -9.89 -6.58
CA GLY A 125 12.34 -10.11 -6.31
C GLY A 125 12.61 -10.20 -4.82
N VAL A 126 13.65 -10.94 -4.44
CA VAL A 126 14.11 -11.05 -3.05
C VAL A 126 15.60 -10.84 -3.04
N ASP A 127 16.04 -9.80 -2.34
CA ASP A 127 17.45 -9.45 -2.14
C ASP A 127 17.84 -9.70 -0.68
N SER A 128 19.15 -9.64 -0.39
CA SER A 128 19.67 -9.79 0.97
C SER A 128 19.16 -8.75 1.98
N ASP A 129 18.77 -7.58 1.48
CA ASP A 129 18.37 -6.39 2.24
C ASP A 129 16.88 -6.03 2.07
N GLY A 130 16.10 -6.80 1.32
CA GLY A 130 14.67 -6.56 1.19
C GLY A 130 13.94 -7.36 0.12
N VAL A 131 12.64 -7.10 -0.01
CA VAL A 131 11.71 -7.79 -0.90
C VAL A 131 11.09 -6.77 -1.84
N TRP A 132 11.15 -7.03 -3.14
CA TRP A 132 10.49 -6.21 -4.15
C TRP A 132 9.04 -6.65 -4.32
N VAL A 133 8.10 -5.70 -4.16
CA VAL A 133 6.66 -5.95 -4.19
C VAL A 133 5.95 -5.00 -5.15
N GLU A 134 5.11 -5.55 -6.03
CA GLU A 134 4.23 -4.81 -6.95
C GLU A 134 2.74 -4.93 -6.60
#